data_AF-A0A2P1NHR7-F1
#
_entry.id   AF-A0A2P1NHR7-F1
#
_cell.length_a   1.000
_cell.length_b   1.000
_cell.length_c   1.000
_cell.angle_alpha   90.00
_cell.angle_beta   90.00
_cell.angle_gamma   90.00
#
_symmetry.space_group_name_H-M   'P 1'
#
loop_
_entity.id
_entity.type
_entity.pdbx_description
1 polymer ?
#
loop_
_entity_poly.entity_id
_entity_poly.type
_entity_poly.pdbx_seq_one_letter_code
_entity_poly.pdbx_strand_id
1 'polypeptide(L)'
;MPAEPRAAKPAPAAATASDASRVQIDTDQGLFWFQPRLCTVGRDADSGAVSYNIEGAGQSPDGLPVYVTVEDEDSDPGHSPELRINVGTDQPRKTPEVVWSANAAAAASLQVPATRVVVQGKQVTLEGAVFTRNGSDRLVVRAPIRVDCSQPPRR
;
A
#
# COMPACT_ATOMS: atom_id res chain seq x y z
N MET A 1 -27.17 49.10 10.68
CA MET A 1 -27.35 47.72 11.20
C MET A 1 -28.72 47.28 10.74
N PRO A 2 -28.83 46.22 9.93
CA PRO A 2 -28.77 44.84 10.44
C PRO A 2 -27.71 43.97 9.72
N ALA A 3 -27.21 42.97 10.43
CA ALA A 3 -26.25 41.98 9.95
C ALA A 3 -26.99 40.82 9.29
N GLU A 4 -26.65 40.51 8.03
CA GLU A 4 -27.07 39.27 7.37
C GLU A 4 -26.18 38.11 7.84
N PRO A 5 -26.76 36.94 8.16
CA PRO A 5 -26.01 35.75 8.50
C PRO A 5 -25.32 35.21 7.24
N ARG A 6 -23.99 35.38 7.16
CA ARG A 6 -23.18 34.65 6.17
C ARG A 6 -23.27 33.16 6.50
N ALA A 7 -24.05 32.47 5.69
CA ALA A 7 -24.12 31.02 5.62
C ALA A 7 -22.71 30.42 5.71
N ALA A 8 -22.53 29.48 6.63
CA ALA A 8 -21.34 28.66 6.72
C ALA A 8 -21.08 28.06 5.35
N LYS A 9 -19.95 28.45 4.75
CA LYS A 9 -19.42 27.85 3.54
C LYS A 9 -19.34 26.35 3.82
N PRO A 10 -19.99 25.48 3.04
CA PRO A 10 -19.82 24.04 3.19
C PRO A 10 -18.32 23.77 3.18
N ALA A 11 -17.83 23.05 4.18
CA ALA A 11 -16.51 22.43 4.12
C ALA A 11 -16.39 21.78 2.73
N PRO A 12 -15.26 21.93 2.03
CA PRO A 12 -15.13 21.36 0.70
C PRO A 12 -15.49 19.88 0.83
N ALA A 13 -16.64 19.52 0.23
CA ALA A 13 -17.03 18.14 0.06
C ALA A 13 -15.78 17.46 -0.50
N ALA A 14 -15.25 16.49 0.25
CA ALA A 14 -14.11 15.69 -0.16
C ALA A 14 -14.38 15.31 -1.60
N ALA A 15 -13.65 15.96 -2.51
CA ALA A 15 -13.83 15.73 -3.91
C ALA A 15 -13.60 14.23 -4.07
N THR A 16 -14.65 13.54 -4.51
CA THR A 16 -14.57 12.22 -5.14
C THR A 16 -13.63 12.38 -6.33
N ALA A 17 -12.34 12.46 -6.04
CA ALA A 17 -11.26 12.35 -6.98
C ALA A 17 -11.34 10.90 -7.46
N SER A 18 -11.76 10.75 -8.71
CA SER A 18 -12.01 9.50 -9.40
C SER A 18 -11.16 8.33 -8.87
N ASP A 19 -11.86 7.39 -8.23
CA ASP A 19 -11.47 6.15 -7.53
C ASP A 19 -10.54 5.17 -8.28
N ALA A 20 -9.97 5.54 -9.43
CA ALA A 20 -9.33 4.58 -10.33
C ALA A 20 -7.89 4.18 -9.96
N SER A 21 -7.28 4.81 -8.96
CA SER A 21 -5.89 4.48 -8.55
C SER A 21 -5.73 4.35 -7.04
N ARG A 22 -6.82 4.34 -6.26
CA ARG A 22 -6.75 4.12 -4.82
C ARG A 22 -6.72 2.62 -4.56
N VAL A 23 -5.64 2.14 -3.97
CA VAL A 23 -5.49 0.78 -3.50
C VAL A 23 -5.99 0.69 -2.08
N GLN A 24 -6.95 -0.18 -1.84
CA GLN A 24 -7.48 -0.47 -0.52
C GLN A 24 -6.88 -1.75 0.02
N ILE A 25 -6.49 -1.72 1.28
CA ILE A 25 -5.97 -2.85 2.05
C ILE A 25 -6.95 -3.04 3.22
N ASP A 26 -7.89 -3.97 3.04
CA ASP A 26 -8.83 -4.36 4.09
C ASP A 26 -8.10 -5.27 5.08
N THR A 27 -8.00 -4.85 6.33
CA THR A 27 -7.29 -5.60 7.39
C THR A 27 -8.18 -5.86 8.60
N ASP A 28 -7.74 -6.73 9.49
CA ASP A 28 -8.38 -6.94 10.79
C ASP A 28 -8.40 -5.69 11.69
N GLN A 29 -7.50 -4.74 11.49
CA GLN A 29 -7.45 -3.46 12.21
C GLN A 29 -8.21 -2.33 11.50
N GLY A 30 -8.79 -2.59 10.33
CA GLY A 30 -9.56 -1.62 9.54
C GLY A 30 -9.06 -1.46 8.10
N LEU A 31 -9.62 -0.47 7.41
CA LEU A 31 -9.32 -0.20 6.01
C LEU A 31 -8.17 0.79 5.88
N PHE A 32 -7.02 0.31 5.44
CA PHE A 32 -5.94 1.17 4.98
C PHE A 32 -6.18 1.47 3.50
N TRP A 33 -5.86 2.67 3.05
CA TRP A 33 -5.87 2.96 1.63
C TRP A 33 -4.61 3.74 1.27
N PHE A 34 -4.07 3.50 0.09
CA PHE A 34 -2.97 4.27 -0.44
C PHE A 34 -3.16 4.53 -1.92
N GLN A 35 -2.51 5.55 -2.43
CA GLN A 35 -2.52 5.90 -3.84
C GLN A 35 -1.10 5.77 -4.37
N PRO A 36 -0.83 4.77 -5.24
CA PRO A 36 0.46 4.63 -5.89
C PRO A 36 0.82 5.91 -6.64
N ARG A 37 1.95 6.49 -6.29
CA ARG A 37 2.61 7.60 -6.98
C ARG A 37 3.59 7.09 -8.03
N LEU A 38 4.28 6.01 -7.70
CA LEU A 38 5.08 5.23 -8.62
C LEU A 38 4.44 3.84 -8.72
N CYS A 39 4.29 3.36 -9.94
CA CYS A 39 4.15 1.93 -10.16
C CYS A 39 4.88 1.55 -11.44
N THR A 40 5.95 0.78 -11.27
CA THR A 40 6.70 0.17 -12.37
C THR A 40 6.62 -1.32 -12.22
N VAL A 41 6.15 -2.01 -13.26
CA VAL A 41 6.11 -3.47 -13.34
C VAL A 41 6.92 -3.86 -14.57
N GLY A 42 8.03 -4.53 -14.34
CA GLY A 42 8.93 -5.06 -15.34
C GLY A 42 9.00 -6.57 -15.22
N ARG A 43 9.15 -7.25 -16.35
CA ARG A 43 9.52 -8.66 -16.35
C ARG A 43 10.95 -8.74 -16.81
N ASP A 44 11.79 -9.33 -15.97
CA ASP A 44 13.16 -9.60 -16.33
C ASP A 44 13.18 -10.67 -17.42
N ALA A 45 13.86 -10.36 -18.53
CA ALA A 45 13.85 -11.22 -19.72
C ALA A 45 14.72 -12.47 -19.53
N ASP A 46 15.70 -12.41 -18.63
CA ASP A 46 16.72 -13.44 -18.45
C ASP A 46 16.33 -14.45 -17.36
N SER A 47 15.78 -13.97 -16.24
CA SER A 47 15.32 -14.80 -15.13
C SER A 47 13.82 -15.13 -15.19
N GLY A 48 13.06 -14.41 -16.01
CA GLY A 48 11.60 -14.50 -16.04
C GLY A 48 10.91 -13.97 -14.77
N ALA A 49 11.69 -13.46 -13.80
CA ALA A 49 11.24 -12.86 -12.56
C ALA A 49 10.47 -11.58 -12.84
N VAL A 50 9.49 -11.29 -11.99
CA VAL A 50 8.65 -10.10 -12.15
C VAL A 50 9.08 -9.07 -11.12
N SER A 51 9.79 -8.05 -11.57
CA SER A 51 10.16 -6.92 -10.73
C SER A 51 9.03 -5.91 -10.71
N TYR A 52 8.56 -5.54 -9.53
CA TYR A 52 7.59 -4.47 -9.36
C TYR A 52 8.08 -3.53 -8.27
N ASN A 53 7.89 -2.24 -8.51
CA ASN A 53 8.13 -1.20 -7.53
C ASN A 53 6.91 -0.28 -7.51
N ILE A 54 6.22 -0.30 -6.38
CA ILE A 54 4.99 0.44 -6.15
C ILE A 54 5.18 1.22 -4.87
N GLU A 55 5.05 2.53 -4.92
CA GLU A 55 5.13 3.38 -3.73
C GLU A 55 4.03 4.42 -3.77
N GLY A 56 3.43 4.69 -2.62
CA GLY A 56 2.28 5.56 -2.55
C GLY A 56 1.97 6.07 -1.15
N ALA A 57 1.49 7.30 -1.09
CA ALA A 57 0.97 7.88 0.13
C ALA A 57 -0.50 7.47 0.32
N GLY A 58 -0.92 7.35 1.56
CA GLY A 58 -2.23 6.84 1.95
C GLY A 58 -2.67 7.31 3.31
N GLN A 59 -3.70 6.65 3.84
CA GLN A 59 -4.19 6.84 5.19
C GLN A 59 -4.53 5.52 5.87
N SER A 60 -4.30 5.48 7.19
CA SER A 60 -4.73 4.40 8.08
C SER A 60 -6.22 4.52 8.39
N PRO A 61 -6.87 3.46 8.91
CA PRO A 61 -8.25 3.55 9.41
C PRO A 61 -8.44 4.62 10.50
N ASP A 62 -7.40 4.92 11.27
CA ASP A 62 -7.40 5.96 12.31
C ASP A 62 -7.21 7.39 11.76
N GLY A 63 -7.09 7.56 10.44
CA GLY A 63 -6.88 8.84 9.80
C GLY A 63 -5.43 9.33 9.75
N LEU A 64 -4.47 8.52 10.24
CA LEU A 64 -3.04 8.85 10.20
C LEU A 64 -2.49 8.71 8.78
N PRO A 65 -1.55 9.58 8.35
CA PRO A 65 -0.89 9.42 7.06
C PRO A 65 -0.09 8.11 7.03
N VAL A 66 -0.18 7.38 5.93
CA VAL A 66 0.67 6.20 5.69
C VAL A 66 1.46 6.31 4.39
N TYR A 67 2.59 5.62 4.34
CA TYR A 67 3.38 5.44 3.14
C TYR A 67 3.57 3.96 2.89
N VAL A 68 3.00 3.49 1.79
CA VAL A 68 3.06 2.08 1.39
C VAL A 68 4.10 1.93 0.31
N THR A 69 4.99 0.95 0.50
CA THR A 69 5.97 0.51 -0.48
C THR A 69 5.74 -0.98 -0.73
N VAL A 70 5.66 -1.38 -1.99
CA VAL A 70 5.59 -2.78 -2.43
C VAL A 70 6.67 -2.95 -3.47
N GLU A 71 7.75 -3.60 -3.06
CA GLU A 71 8.93 -3.78 -3.87
C GLU A 71 9.36 -5.24 -3.89
N ASP A 72 9.78 -5.69 -5.06
CA ASP A 72 10.59 -6.89 -5.20
C ASP A 72 12.04 -6.43 -5.12
N GLU A 73 12.58 -6.37 -3.89
CA GLU A 73 13.94 -5.87 -3.64
C GLU A 73 14.95 -6.88 -4.18
N ASP A 74 15.60 -6.47 -5.28
CA ASP A 74 16.76 -7.07 -5.91
C ASP A 74 16.56 -8.36 -6.73
N SER A 75 17.32 -8.42 -7.82
CA SER A 75 17.47 -9.54 -8.75
C SER A 75 18.07 -10.81 -8.12
N ASP A 76 17.92 -10.98 -6.81
CA ASP A 76 18.41 -12.11 -6.05
C ASP A 76 17.26 -13.12 -5.86
N PRO A 77 17.29 -14.29 -6.53
CA PRO A 77 16.19 -15.25 -6.54
C PRO A 77 15.84 -15.87 -5.16
N GLY A 78 16.57 -15.51 -4.10
CA GLY A 78 16.28 -15.86 -2.71
C GLY A 78 15.54 -14.79 -1.91
N HIS A 79 15.45 -13.55 -2.40
CA HIS A 79 14.74 -12.47 -1.73
C HIS A 79 13.26 -12.48 -2.13
N SER A 80 12.40 -12.43 -1.12
CA SER A 80 10.95 -12.48 -1.29
C SER A 80 10.36 -11.07 -1.34
N PRO A 81 9.17 -10.91 -1.95
CA PRO A 81 8.42 -9.66 -1.98
C PRO A 81 8.46 -8.94 -0.63
N GLU A 82 8.85 -7.67 -0.61
CA GLU A 82 8.75 -6.85 0.58
C GLU A 82 7.65 -5.81 0.43
N LEU A 83 6.63 -5.94 1.28
CA LEU A 83 5.56 -4.96 1.41
C LEU A 83 5.78 -4.23 2.75
N ARG A 84 5.78 -2.91 2.72
CA ARG A 84 5.92 -2.05 3.90
C ARG A 84 4.77 -1.06 3.96
N ILE A 85 4.19 -0.87 5.15
CA ILE A 85 3.24 0.21 5.46
C ILE A 85 3.85 1.01 6.62
N ASN A 86 4.27 2.23 6.31
CA ASN A 86 4.82 3.17 7.27
C ASN A 86 3.68 4.08 7.76
N VAL A 87 3.29 4.01 9.04
CA VAL A 87 2.24 4.87 9.62
C VAL A 87 2.86 6.06 10.33
N GLY A 88 2.21 7.23 10.22
CA GLY A 88 2.69 8.50 10.73
C GLY A 88 3.49 9.31 9.69
N THR A 89 3.55 8.85 8.44
CA THR A 89 4.25 9.55 7.35
C THR A 89 3.58 9.32 6.01
N ASP A 90 3.67 10.30 5.12
CA ASP A 90 3.28 10.24 3.71
C ASP A 90 4.50 10.28 2.77
N GLN A 91 5.70 10.00 3.29
CA GLN A 91 6.97 10.09 2.56
C GLN A 91 7.88 8.84 2.73
N PRO A 92 8.65 8.45 1.68
CA PRO A 92 9.44 7.22 1.63
C PRO A 92 10.68 7.19 2.54
N ARG A 93 11.07 8.32 3.13
CA ARG A 93 12.35 8.47 3.88
C ARG A 93 12.21 9.25 5.19
N LYS A 94 10.98 9.40 5.68
CA LYS A 94 10.73 9.95 7.01
C LYS A 94 10.67 8.80 7.99
N THR A 95 11.35 8.94 9.13
CA THR A 95 11.23 7.99 10.25
C THR A 95 9.76 7.87 10.63
N PRO A 96 9.12 6.73 10.34
CA PRO A 96 7.72 6.54 10.70
C PRO A 96 7.62 6.15 12.17
N GLU A 97 6.45 6.41 12.77
CA GLU A 97 6.18 5.98 14.14
C GLU A 97 5.89 4.47 14.19
N VAL A 98 5.42 3.90 13.08
CA VAL A 98 5.07 2.49 12.93
C VAL A 98 5.51 1.99 11.57
N VAL A 99 6.23 0.87 11.53
CA VAL A 99 6.52 0.13 10.28
C VAL A 99 5.87 -1.23 10.37
N TRP A 100 4.96 -1.51 9.45
CA TRP A 100 4.40 -2.83 9.22
C TRP A 100 5.09 -3.43 8.00
N SER A 101 5.68 -4.61 8.13
CA SER A 101 6.36 -5.28 7.02
C SER A 101 5.78 -6.68 6.79
N ALA A 102 5.55 -7.02 5.52
CA ALA A 102 5.21 -8.37 5.09
C ALA A 102 6.27 -8.84 4.08
N ASN A 103 7.01 -9.87 4.47
CA ASN A 103 7.97 -10.57 3.61
C ASN A 103 7.99 -12.06 3.99
N ALA A 104 8.61 -12.91 3.18
CA ALA A 104 8.60 -14.35 3.46
C ALA A 104 9.34 -14.71 4.75
N ALA A 105 10.37 -13.94 5.15
CA ALA A 105 11.09 -14.17 6.39
C ALA A 105 10.20 -13.92 7.63
N ALA A 106 9.41 -12.84 7.61
CA ALA A 106 8.43 -12.51 8.63
C ALA A 106 7.30 -13.54 8.66
N ALA A 107 6.81 -13.96 7.49
CA ALA A 107 5.80 -15.00 7.37
C ALA A 107 6.28 -16.34 7.94
N ALA A 108 7.49 -16.77 7.58
CA ALA A 108 8.13 -17.98 8.09
C ALA A 108 8.34 -17.92 9.61
N SER A 109 8.82 -16.78 10.11
CA SER A 109 9.05 -16.56 11.55
C SER A 109 7.75 -16.62 12.37
N LEU A 110 6.63 -16.16 11.80
CA LEU A 110 5.32 -16.19 12.44
C LEU A 110 4.48 -17.43 12.14
N GLN A 111 5.01 -18.35 11.33
CA GLN A 111 4.30 -19.55 10.82
C GLN A 111 2.97 -19.20 10.12
N VAL A 112 2.95 -18.11 9.38
CA VAL A 112 1.82 -17.69 8.55
C VAL A 112 2.16 -17.90 7.07
N PRO A 113 1.15 -18.13 6.20
CA PRO A 113 1.40 -18.20 4.76
C PRO A 113 2.03 -16.89 4.26
N ALA A 114 3.06 -17.01 3.42
CA ALA A 114 3.69 -15.86 2.78
C ALA A 114 2.71 -15.17 1.84
N THR A 115 2.83 -13.85 1.73
CA THR A 115 2.08 -13.05 0.74
C THR A 115 2.31 -13.61 -0.65
N ARG A 116 1.23 -13.99 -1.34
CA ARG A 116 1.31 -14.42 -2.73
C ARG A 116 1.14 -13.21 -3.63
N VAL A 117 2.13 -12.96 -4.48
CA VAL A 117 2.08 -11.90 -5.48
C VAL A 117 1.76 -12.51 -6.84
N VAL A 118 0.68 -12.04 -7.45
CA VAL A 118 0.23 -12.44 -8.78
C VAL A 118 0.30 -11.23 -9.69
N VAL A 119 1.24 -11.23 -10.63
CA VAL A 119 1.38 -10.15 -11.60
C VAL A 119 0.82 -10.58 -12.95
N GLN A 120 -0.17 -9.85 -13.44
CA GLN A 120 -0.81 -10.07 -14.73
C GLN A 120 -0.62 -8.82 -15.61
N GLY A 121 0.47 -8.81 -16.37
CA GLY A 121 0.84 -7.66 -17.20
C GLY A 121 1.18 -6.44 -16.35
N LYS A 122 0.26 -5.46 -16.29
CA LYS A 122 0.40 -4.24 -15.48
C LYS A 122 -0.44 -4.25 -14.19
N GLN A 123 -1.11 -5.35 -13.88
CA GLN A 123 -1.86 -5.50 -12.63
C GLN A 123 -1.08 -6.37 -11.66
N VAL A 124 -0.93 -5.91 -10.42
CA VAL A 124 -0.29 -6.63 -9.31
C VAL A 124 -1.36 -6.94 -8.28
N THR A 125 -1.57 -8.22 -8.00
CA THR A 125 -2.49 -8.68 -6.95
C THR A 125 -1.71 -9.33 -5.83
N LEU A 126 -1.89 -8.85 -4.61
CA LEU A 126 -1.25 -9.36 -3.40
C LEU A 126 -2.33 -10.10 -2.60
N GLU A 127 -2.18 -11.42 -2.45
CA GLU A 127 -3.14 -12.27 -1.76
C GLU A 127 -2.56 -12.78 -0.44
N GLY A 128 -3.37 -12.76 0.61
CA GLY A 128 -2.99 -13.30 1.92
C GLY A 128 -1.82 -12.57 2.57
N ALA A 129 -1.67 -11.27 2.32
CA ALA A 129 -0.63 -10.47 2.96
C ALA A 129 -0.85 -10.41 4.48
N VAL A 130 0.20 -10.70 5.25
CA VAL A 130 0.21 -10.53 6.71
C VAL A 130 1.36 -9.61 7.05
N PHE A 131 1.06 -8.37 7.41
CA PHE A 131 2.08 -7.46 7.89
C PHE A 131 2.36 -7.69 9.36
N THR A 132 3.58 -7.38 9.75
CA THR A 132 4.09 -7.66 11.08
C THR A 132 4.79 -6.42 11.59
N ARG A 133 4.66 -6.15 12.88
CA ARG A 133 5.33 -5.05 13.56
C ARG A 133 5.98 -5.57 14.84
N ASN A 134 7.21 -5.15 15.09
CA ASN A 134 7.97 -5.47 16.31
C ASN A 134 8.03 -6.99 16.62
N GLY A 135 7.90 -7.85 15.60
CA GLY A 135 7.91 -9.31 15.72
C GLY A 135 6.72 -9.95 16.46
N SER A 136 5.75 -9.16 16.93
CA SER A 136 4.65 -9.64 17.78
C SER A 136 3.27 -9.22 17.25
N ASP A 137 3.17 -7.97 16.82
CA ASP A 137 1.95 -7.43 16.24
C ASP A 137 1.76 -7.94 14.81
N ARG A 138 0.51 -8.26 14.47
CA ARG A 138 0.13 -8.78 13.16
C ARG A 138 -1.02 -7.96 12.62
N LEU A 139 -0.97 -7.71 11.32
CA LEU A 139 -1.98 -7.02 10.55
C LEU A 139 -2.33 -7.92 9.38
N VAL A 140 -3.47 -8.60 9.48
CA VAL A 140 -3.90 -9.62 8.54
C VAL A 140 -4.77 -8.96 7.49
N VAL A 141 -4.35 -9.02 6.24
CA VAL A 141 -5.15 -8.52 5.12
C VAL A 141 -6.26 -9.53 4.82
N ARG A 142 -7.51 -9.07 4.90
CA ARG A 142 -8.72 -9.86 4.67
C ARG A 142 -9.07 -10.02 3.20
N ALA A 143 -8.68 -9.05 2.36
CA ALA A 143 -9.01 -9.02 0.95
C ALA A 143 -7.75 -8.92 0.08
N PRO A 144 -7.75 -9.51 -1.13
CA PRO A 144 -6.61 -9.38 -2.04
C PRO A 144 -6.41 -7.90 -2.43
N ILE A 145 -5.20 -7.40 -2.26
CA ILE A 145 -4.82 -6.04 -2.62
C ILE A 145 -4.58 -6.01 -4.12
N ARG A 146 -5.38 -5.25 -4.86
CA ARG A 146 -5.24 -5.10 -6.30
C ARG A 146 -4.65 -3.74 -6.64
N VAL A 147 -3.51 -3.75 -7.31
CA VAL A 147 -2.86 -2.56 -7.82
C VAL A 147 -2.88 -2.59 -9.34
N ASP A 148 -3.58 -1.63 -9.94
CA ASP A 148 -3.59 -1.47 -11.39
C ASP A 148 -2.60 -0.38 -11.79
N CYS A 149 -1.53 -0.78 -12.48
CA CYS A 149 -0.49 0.11 -12.98
C CYS A 149 -0.64 0.39 -14.48
N SER A 150 -1.77 -0.01 -15.07
CA SER A 150 -2.11 0.28 -16.46
C SER A 150 -2.68 1.69 -16.64
N GLN A 151 -3.23 2.29 -15.58
CA GLN A 151 -3.62 3.70 -15.59
C GLN A 151 -2.48 4.58 -15.06
N PRO A 152 -1.82 5.39 -15.90
CA PRO A 152 -0.96 6.44 -15.38
C PRO A 152 -1.80 7.40 -14.52
N PRO A 153 -1.27 7.92 -13.40
CA PRO A 153 -1.95 8.98 -12.66
C PRO A 153 -2.18 10.12 -13.64
N ARG A 154 -3.46 10.41 -13.94
CA ARG A 154 -3.79 11.53 -14.82
C ARG A 154 -3.26 12.80 -14.16
N ARG A 155 -2.25 13.40 -14.79
CA ARG A 155 -1.71 14.72 -14.46
C ARG A 155 -2.80 15.79 -14.55
#